data_AF-A0A969WH58-F1
#
_entry.id   AF-A0A969WH58-F1
#
_cell.length_a   1.000
_cell.length_b   1.000
_cell.length_c   1.000
_cell.angle_alpha   90.00
_cell.angle_beta   90.00
_cell.angle_gamma   90.00
#
_symmetry.space_group_name_H-M   'P 1'
#
loop_
_entity.id
_entity.type
_entity.pdbx_description
1 polymer ?
#
loop_
_entity_poly.entity_id
_entity_poly.type
_entity_poly.pdbx_seq_one_letter_code
_entity_poly.pdbx_strand_id
1 'polypeptide(L)'
;MAISTQTTFPPRTILDENGNRTGVIIGVTDYQRFLKLLAKHSDWNALPPYLQDAIDNMLADEAEQEAGETVSLQELMGMRNNE
;
A
#
# COMPACT_ATOMS: atom_id res chain seq x y z
N MET A 1 3.49 -29.51 4.64
CA MET A 1 2.04 -29.34 4.41
C MET A 1 1.75 -27.86 4.57
N ALA A 2 1.42 -27.16 3.49
CA ALA A 2 1.18 -25.70 3.51
C ALA A 2 -0.27 -25.43 3.90
N ILE A 3 -0.49 -24.78 5.04
CA ILE A 3 -1.81 -24.25 5.40
C ILE A 3 -1.95 -22.86 4.76
N SER A 4 -2.46 -22.82 3.53
CA SER A 4 -2.94 -21.58 2.92
C SER A 4 -4.27 -21.18 3.55
N THR A 5 -4.24 -20.61 4.75
CA THR A 5 -5.41 -19.95 5.35
C THR A 5 -5.42 -18.48 4.90
N GLN A 6 -5.63 -18.23 3.61
CA GLN A 6 -6.16 -16.93 3.21
C GLN A 6 -7.63 -16.92 3.62
N THR A 7 -7.89 -16.52 4.86
CA THR A 7 -9.25 -16.32 5.36
C THR A 7 -9.79 -15.09 4.67
N THR A 8 -10.43 -15.26 3.52
CA THR A 8 -11.18 -14.18 2.85
C THR A 8 -12.38 -13.84 3.72
N PHE A 9 -12.20 -12.87 4.61
CA PHE A 9 -13.31 -12.30 5.35
C PHE A 9 -14.13 -11.42 4.39
N PRO A 10 -15.43 -11.65 4.24
CA PRO A 10 -16.27 -10.77 3.43
C PRO A 10 -16.19 -9.35 4.01
N PRO A 11 -16.09 -8.33 3.15
CA PRO A 11 -15.95 -6.95 3.60
C PRO A 11 -17.16 -6.58 4.46
N ARG A 12 -16.91 -6.18 5.72
CA ARG A 12 -17.98 -5.77 6.64
C ARG A 12 -18.21 -4.29 6.49
N THR A 13 -19.47 -3.88 6.34
CA THR A 13 -19.81 -2.46 6.25
C THR A 13 -19.96 -1.86 7.64
N ILE A 14 -19.35 -0.71 7.87
CA ILE A 14 -19.53 0.09 9.08
C ILE A 14 -20.63 1.12 8.81
N LEU A 15 -21.61 1.17 9.69
CA LEU A 15 -22.72 2.12 9.66
C LEU A 15 -22.58 3.12 10.81
N ASP A 16 -22.97 4.38 10.60
CA ASP A 16 -23.14 5.35 11.68
C ASP A 16 -24.42 5.09 12.50
N GLU A 17 -24.64 5.91 13.54
CA GLU A 17 -25.83 5.88 14.40
C GLU A 17 -27.14 6.17 13.66
N ASN A 18 -27.06 6.75 12.45
CA ASN A 18 -28.20 7.05 11.57
C ASN A 18 -28.40 5.97 10.48
N GLY A 19 -27.58 4.90 10.47
CA GLY A 19 -27.63 3.84 9.46
C GLY A 19 -26.94 4.19 8.13
N ASN A 20 -26.20 5.30 8.05
CA ASN A 20 -25.43 5.66 6.86
C ASN A 20 -24.12 4.87 6.81
N ARG A 21 -23.73 4.46 5.60
CA ARG A 21 -22.45 3.78 5.36
C ARG A 21 -21.28 4.74 5.55
N THR A 22 -20.46 4.50 6.57
CA THR A 22 -19.27 5.31 6.89
C THR A 22 -17.96 4.64 6.51
N GLY A 23 -17.94 3.32 6.36
CA GLY A 23 -16.71 2.62 6.01
C GLY A 23 -16.91 1.14 5.68
N VAL A 24 -15.81 0.48 5.36
CA VAL A 24 -15.73 -0.97 5.21
C VAL A 24 -14.51 -1.51 5.91
N ILE A 25 -14.68 -2.62 6.62
CA ILE A 25 -13.58 -3.44 7.12
C ILE A 25 -13.28 -4.45 6.02
N ILE A 26 -12.08 -4.38 5.48
CA ILE A 26 -11.60 -5.32 4.48
C ILE A 26 -10.43 -6.12 5.04
N GLY A 27 -10.21 -7.32 4.52
CA GLY A 27 -9.05 -8.13 4.91
C GLY A 27 -7.75 -7.42 4.56
N VAL A 28 -6.68 -7.71 5.29
CA VAL A 28 -5.36 -7.07 5.08
C VAL A 28 -4.89 -7.22 3.62
N THR A 29 -5.06 -8.40 3.03
CA THR A 29 -4.70 -8.66 1.62
C THR A 29 -5.50 -7.80 0.64
N ASP A 30 -6.80 -7.62 0.88
CA ASP A 30 -7.66 -6.79 0.02
C ASP A 30 -7.36 -5.30 0.22
N TYR A 31 -7.02 -4.88 1.44
CA TYR A 31 -6.56 -3.54 1.74
C TYR A 31 -5.27 -3.21 0.98
N GLN A 32 -4.27 -4.08 1.03
CA GLN A 32 -3.02 -3.88 0.29
C GLN A 32 -3.26 -3.84 -1.23
N ARG A 33 -4.13 -4.70 -1.78
CA ARG A 33 -4.50 -4.65 -3.20
C ARG A 33 -5.17 -3.32 -3.57
N PHE A 34 -6.03 -2.82 -2.70
CA PHE A 34 -6.68 -1.53 -2.89
C PHE A 34 -5.65 -0.38 -2.88
N LEU A 35 -4.72 -0.37 -1.92
CA LEU A 35 -3.64 0.63 -1.87
C LEU A 35 -2.76 0.60 -3.13
N LYS A 36 -2.39 -0.57 -3.63
CA LYS A 36 -1.66 -0.72 -4.91
C LYS A 36 -2.45 -0.16 -6.10
N LEU A 37 -3.76 -0.39 -6.13
CA LEU A 37 -4.62 0.13 -7.18
C LEU A 37 -4.71 1.66 -7.10
N LEU A 38 -4.81 2.23 -5.89
CA LEU A 38 -4.76 3.66 -5.67
C LEU A 38 -3.43 4.26 -6.13
N ALA A 39 -2.29 3.66 -5.73
CA ALA A 39 -0.97 4.13 -6.12
C ALA A 39 -0.77 4.17 -7.65
N LYS A 40 -1.41 3.24 -8.38
CA LYS A 40 -1.29 3.15 -9.84
C LYS A 40 -2.24 4.08 -10.60
N HIS A 41 -3.42 4.34 -10.08
CA HIS A 41 -4.51 4.97 -10.82
C HIS A 41 -5.02 6.29 -10.24
N SER A 42 -4.60 6.66 -9.02
CA SER A 42 -5.04 7.89 -8.36
C SER A 42 -3.95 8.95 -8.39
N ASP A 43 -4.36 10.19 -8.57
CA ASP A 43 -3.46 11.33 -8.38
C ASP A 43 -3.04 11.43 -6.91
N TRP A 44 -1.74 11.34 -6.66
CA TRP A 44 -1.16 11.38 -5.31
C TRP A 44 -1.66 12.58 -4.48
N ASN A 45 -1.69 13.77 -5.09
CA ASN A 45 -2.12 15.00 -4.42
C ASN A 45 -3.64 15.09 -4.18
N ALA A 46 -4.44 14.26 -4.85
CA ALA A 46 -5.88 14.19 -4.65
C ALA A 46 -6.25 13.16 -3.56
N LEU A 47 -5.31 12.33 -3.13
CA LEU A 47 -5.53 11.35 -2.08
C LEU A 47 -5.59 12.04 -0.70
N PRO A 48 -6.51 11.62 0.16
CA PRO A 48 -6.48 11.99 1.57
C PRO A 48 -5.12 11.64 2.23
N PRO A 49 -4.64 12.45 3.18
CA PRO A 49 -3.33 12.25 3.83
C PRO A 49 -3.15 10.84 4.41
N TYR A 50 -4.19 10.30 5.05
CA TYR A 50 -4.13 8.95 5.64
C TYR A 50 -3.95 7.82 4.60
N LEU A 51 -4.37 8.03 3.34
CA LEU A 51 -4.13 7.07 2.26
C LEU A 51 -2.74 7.24 1.66
N GLN A 52 -2.22 8.47 1.61
CA GLN A 52 -0.83 8.71 1.20
C GLN A 52 0.12 8.00 2.16
N ASP A 53 -0.05 8.20 3.47
CA ASP A 53 0.77 7.55 4.51
C ASP A 53 0.64 6.01 4.45
N ALA A 54 -0.55 5.49 4.17
CA ALA A 54 -0.77 4.05 4.06
C ALA A 54 -0.10 3.45 2.81
N ILE A 55 -0.13 4.16 1.67
CA ILE A 55 0.56 3.74 0.45
C ILE A 55 2.08 3.82 0.67
N ASP A 56 2.58 4.90 1.29
CA ASP A 56 4.01 5.09 1.55
C ASP A 56 4.58 3.98 2.43
N ASN A 57 3.91 3.65 3.54
CA ASN A 57 4.32 2.53 4.40
C ASN A 57 4.28 1.19 3.66
N MET A 58 3.24 0.95 2.85
CA MET A 58 3.15 -0.29 2.06
C MET A 58 4.33 -0.39 1.07
N LEU A 59 4.67 0.70 0.37
CA LEU A 59 5.79 0.71 -0.58
C LEU A 59 7.13 0.55 0.13
N ALA A 60 7.29 1.12 1.32
CA ALA A 60 8.48 0.93 2.15
C ALA A 60 8.63 -0.55 2.56
N ASP A 61 7.56 -1.17 3.07
CA ASP A 61 7.54 -2.60 3.41
C ASP A 61 7.88 -3.49 2.20
N GLU A 62 7.39 -3.12 1.00
CA GLU A 62 7.72 -3.84 -0.24
C GLU A 62 9.19 -3.70 -0.60
N ALA A 63 9.75 -2.48 -0.52
CA ALA A 63 11.15 -2.23 -0.80
C ALA A 63 12.10 -2.95 0.18
N GLU A 64 11.70 -3.07 1.45
CA GLU A 64 12.47 -3.85 2.45
C GLU A 64 12.41 -5.36 2.19
N GLN A 65 11.29 -5.86 1.64
CA GLN A 65 11.11 -7.28 1.31
C GLN A 65 11.74 -7.67 -0.03
N GLU A 66 11.90 -6.71 -0.94
CA GLU A 66 12.69 -6.90 -2.15
C GLU A 66 14.17 -7.04 -1.76
N ALA A 67 14.69 -8.27 -1.84
CA ALA A 67 16.11 -8.59 -1.65
C ALA A 67 16.99 -8.06 -2.81
N GLY A 68 16.66 -6.89 -3.35
CA GLY A 68 17.47 -6.16 -4.29
C GLY A 68 18.71 -5.60 -3.59
N GLU A 69 19.82 -5.57 -4.32
CA GLU A 69 21.03 -4.91 -3.82
C GLU A 69 20.71 -3.44 -3.54
N THR A 70 20.84 -3.02 -2.27
CA THR A 70 20.61 -1.64 -1.87
C THR A 70 21.71 -0.78 -2.46
N VAL A 71 21.41 -0.01 -3.51
CA VAL A 71 22.37 0.94 -4.09
C VAL A 71 22.30 2.25 -3.33
N SER A 72 23.45 2.79 -2.93
CA SER A 72 23.49 4.07 -2.21
C SER A 72 23.08 5.22 -3.13
N LEU A 73 22.33 6.20 -2.60
CA LEU A 73 22.00 7.44 -3.35
C LEU A 73 23.26 8.15 -3.91
N GLN A 74 24.38 8.06 -3.19
CA GLN A 74 25.66 8.63 -3.61
C GLN A 74 26.23 7.92 -4.84
N GLU A 75 26.06 6.60 -4.95
CA GLU A 75 26.50 5.80 -6.10
C GLU A 75 25.66 6.13 -7.34
N LEU A 76 24.33 6.26 -7.17
CA LEU A 76 23.41 6.69 -8.25
C LEU A 76 23.71 8.11 -8.75
N MET A 77 24.03 9.05 -7.86
CA MET A 77 24.38 10.41 -8.24
C MET A 77 25.79 10.52 -8.84
N GLY A 78 26.72 9.64 -8.45
CA GLY A 78 28.06 9.56 -9.03
C GLY A 78 28.05 9.06 -10.47
N MET A 79 27.22 8.07 -10.78
CA MET A 79 27.10 7.51 -12.15
C MET A 79 26.61 8.52 -13.19
N ARG A 80 25.77 9.49 -12.80
CA ARG A 80 25.20 10.50 -13.71
C ARG A 80 26.18 11.62 -14.10
N ASN A 81 27.27 11.81 -13.36
CA ASN A 81 28.22 12.90 -13.59
C ASN A 81 29.41 12.50 -14.48
N ASN A 82 29.38 11.31 -15.07
CA ASN A 82 30.48 10.77 -15.87
C ASN A 82 30.09 10.47 -17.34
N GLU A 83 29.04 11.13 -17.83
CA GLU A 83 28.66 11.19 -19.26
C GLU A 83 29.13 12.49 -19.92
#